data_AF-A0A970NVR4-F1
#
_entry.id   AF-A0A970NVR4-F1
#
_cell.length_a   1.000
_cell.length_b   1.000
_cell.length_c   1.000
_cell.angle_alpha   90.00
_cell.angle_beta   90.00
_cell.angle_gamma   90.00
#
_symmetry.space_group_name_H-M   'P 1'
#
loop_
_entity.id
_entity.type
_entity.pdbx_description
1 polymer ?
#
loop_
_entity_poly.entity_id
_entity_poly.type
_entity_poly.pdbx_seq_one_letter_code
_entity_poly.pdbx_strand_id
1 'polypeptide(L)'
;MLNMILYMTQFIAVFAGVYYLLPNLILRRKTLLADAPGILLTFDDGPCQEVTEEVLDILAENDTNACFFVLGEKAKASKELMARMAREGHSIGLHGNTHRHPLSLTPKEQWKELSEAYQILAHLGLKPRYYRAPHGFYTLSSWLFCLNNGLEIVHWTVLAEDWKIGEAKSLTQRLMNRSAPGRILVLHDGSEGKADPNANHIMPAALKAYLKNWRAQGGLLTPWSDYEKN
;
A
#
# COMPACT_ATOMS: atom_id res chain seq x y z
N MET A 1 -31.31 -32.21 14.84
CA MET A 1 -30.91 -30.82 15.17
C MET A 1 -29.42 -30.69 15.47
N LEU A 2 -28.85 -31.51 16.39
CA LEU A 2 -27.42 -31.44 16.76
C LEU A 2 -26.45 -31.63 15.57
N ASN A 3 -26.69 -32.63 14.71
CA ASN A 3 -25.85 -32.87 13.52
C ASN A 3 -25.91 -31.71 12.51
N MET A 4 -27.07 -31.07 12.34
CA MET A 4 -27.23 -29.92 11.43
C MET A 4 -26.43 -28.72 11.95
N ILE A 5 -26.50 -28.44 13.25
CA ILE A 5 -25.70 -27.38 13.88
C ILE A 5 -24.21 -27.69 13.71
N LEU A 6 -23.78 -28.93 13.92
CA LEU A 6 -22.39 -29.35 13.74
C LEU A 6 -21.91 -29.18 12.29
N TYR A 7 -22.71 -29.54 11.29
CA TYR A 7 -22.33 -29.34 9.89
C TYR A 7 -22.27 -27.87 9.50
N MET A 8 -23.20 -27.05 10.00
CA MET A 8 -23.17 -25.61 9.76
C MET A 8 -21.94 -24.96 10.38
N THR A 9 -21.58 -25.32 11.61
CA THR A 9 -20.37 -24.78 12.26
C THR A 9 -19.10 -25.22 11.54
N GLN A 10 -19.01 -26.49 11.12
CA GLN A 10 -17.90 -26.99 10.31
C GLN A 10 -17.79 -26.25 8.97
N PHE A 11 -18.90 -26.07 8.26
CA PHE A 11 -18.92 -25.33 7.00
C PHE A 11 -18.47 -23.88 7.18
N ILE A 12 -18.99 -23.17 8.19
CA ILE A 12 -18.59 -21.79 8.48
C ILE A 12 -17.10 -21.70 8.80
N ALA A 13 -16.58 -22.64 9.61
CA ALA A 13 -15.16 -22.66 9.96
C ALA A 13 -14.26 -22.91 8.74
N VAL A 14 -14.62 -23.88 7.88
CA VAL A 14 -13.89 -24.17 6.63
C VAL A 14 -13.97 -22.98 5.68
N PHE A 15 -15.15 -22.40 5.50
CA PHE A 15 -15.34 -21.21 4.68
C PHE A 15 -14.48 -20.05 5.18
N ALA A 16 -14.52 -19.73 6.48
CA ALA A 16 -13.71 -18.67 7.06
C ALA A 16 -12.20 -18.95 6.90
N GLY A 17 -11.78 -20.21 7.07
CA GLY A 17 -10.40 -20.64 6.86
C GLY A 17 -9.92 -20.42 5.42
N VAL A 18 -10.70 -20.87 4.44
CA VAL A 18 -10.35 -20.75 3.02
C VAL A 18 -10.46 -19.31 2.53
N TYR A 19 -11.49 -18.59 2.96
CA TYR A 19 -11.79 -17.25 2.45
C TYR A 19 -10.95 -16.16 3.10
N TYR A 20 -10.67 -16.26 4.41
CA TYR A 20 -9.96 -15.22 5.16
C TYR A 20 -8.56 -15.62 5.62
N LEU A 21 -8.36 -16.83 6.14
CA LEU A 21 -7.05 -17.20 6.73
C LEU A 21 -6.02 -17.57 5.66
N LEU A 22 -6.39 -18.45 4.72
CA LEU A 22 -5.49 -18.97 3.71
C LEU A 22 -4.82 -17.88 2.84
N PRO A 23 -5.56 -16.87 2.30
CA PRO A 23 -4.94 -15.81 1.53
C PRO A 23 -3.89 -15.04 2.35
N ASN A 24 -4.19 -14.71 3.61
CA ASN A 24 -3.26 -13.97 4.45
C ASN A 24 -2.01 -14.78 4.81
N LEU A 25 -2.14 -16.10 5.04
CA LEU A 25 -1.01 -16.98 5.32
C LEU A 25 -0.07 -17.11 4.11
N ILE A 26 -0.62 -17.23 2.90
CA ILE A 26 0.16 -17.40 1.68
C ILE A 26 0.77 -16.07 1.22
N LEU A 27 -0.06 -15.04 1.09
CA LEU A 27 0.31 -13.78 0.43
C LEU A 27 1.30 -12.97 1.27
N ARG A 28 1.15 -12.95 2.60
CA ARG A 28 2.11 -12.26 3.47
C ARG A 28 3.50 -12.91 3.45
N ARG A 29 3.56 -14.24 3.25
CA ARG A 29 4.84 -14.95 3.10
C ARG A 29 5.52 -14.72 1.76
N LYS A 30 4.78 -14.26 0.74
CA LYS A 30 5.38 -13.87 -0.54
C LYS A 30 6.08 -12.51 -0.48
N THR A 31 5.73 -11.64 0.46
CA THR A 31 6.33 -10.33 0.65
C THR A 31 7.19 -10.28 1.92
N LEU A 32 8.27 -11.06 1.98
CA LEU A 32 9.15 -11.12 3.15
C LEU A 32 10.32 -10.15 3.09
N LEU A 33 11.09 -10.20 2.00
CA LEU A 33 12.18 -9.29 1.67
C LEU A 33 12.28 -9.24 0.15
N ALA A 34 12.41 -8.03 -0.39
CA ALA A 34 12.80 -7.85 -1.78
C ALA A 34 14.29 -8.16 -1.91
N ASP A 35 14.67 -8.78 -3.03
CA ASP A 35 16.07 -8.87 -3.42
C ASP A 35 16.54 -7.50 -3.93
N ALA A 36 16.84 -6.61 -2.98
CA ALA A 36 17.16 -5.22 -3.23
C ALA A 36 18.26 -4.75 -2.25
N PRO A 37 19.29 -4.04 -2.74
CA PRO A 37 20.41 -3.59 -1.91
C PRO A 37 20.04 -2.47 -0.93
N GLY A 38 18.91 -1.79 -1.14
CA GLY A 38 18.41 -0.71 -0.33
C GLY A 38 16.97 -0.92 0.13
N ILE A 39 16.42 0.08 0.81
CA ILE A 39 15.01 0.10 1.18
C ILE A 39 14.14 0.56 0.00
N LEU A 40 12.96 -0.04 -0.12
CA LEU A 40 11.92 0.31 -1.10
C LEU A 40 10.85 1.14 -0.42
N LEU A 41 10.49 2.28 -1.03
CA LEU A 41 9.48 3.20 -0.52
C LEU A 41 8.13 2.93 -1.17
N THR A 42 7.08 2.88 -0.36
CA THR A 42 5.69 2.77 -0.84
C THR A 42 4.77 3.69 -0.04
N PHE A 43 3.75 4.19 -0.72
CA PHE A 43 2.78 5.14 -0.15
C PHE A 43 1.36 4.65 -0.39
N ASP A 44 0.54 4.62 0.66
CA ASP A 44 -0.86 4.19 0.61
C ASP A 44 -1.80 5.40 0.80
N ASP A 45 -3.07 5.21 0.45
CA ASP A 45 -4.21 6.12 0.66
C ASP A 45 -4.28 7.38 -0.20
N GLY A 46 -3.23 7.73 -0.94
CA GLY A 46 -3.25 8.85 -1.87
C GLY A 46 -4.09 8.63 -3.15
N PRO A 47 -4.08 9.62 -4.06
CA PRO A 47 -3.37 10.90 -3.93
C PRO A 47 -4.13 11.93 -3.07
N CYS A 48 -3.41 12.75 -2.32
CA CYS A 48 -3.89 13.94 -1.64
C CYS A 48 -3.05 15.14 -2.08
N GLN A 49 -3.67 16.21 -2.60
CA GLN A 49 -2.96 17.31 -3.26
C GLN A 49 -1.72 17.78 -2.51
N GLU A 50 -1.88 18.30 -1.29
CA GLU A 50 -0.77 18.90 -0.53
C GLU A 50 0.30 17.87 -0.14
N VAL A 51 -0.12 16.69 0.33
CA VAL A 51 0.80 15.68 0.88
C VAL A 51 1.53 14.93 -0.22
N THR A 52 0.81 14.47 -1.24
CA THR A 52 1.39 13.74 -2.36
C THR A 52 2.34 14.62 -3.16
N GLU A 53 2.04 15.91 -3.36
CA GLU A 53 2.98 16.83 -4.02
C GLU A 53 4.29 16.96 -3.26
N GLU A 54 4.22 17.15 -1.94
CA GLU A 54 5.41 17.24 -1.09
C GLU A 54 6.21 15.93 -1.09
N VAL A 55 5.53 14.78 -1.06
CA VAL A 55 6.19 13.47 -1.16
C VAL A 55 6.91 13.33 -2.50
N LEU A 56 6.28 13.69 -3.62
CA LEU A 56 6.90 13.62 -4.95
C LEU A 56 8.13 14.54 -5.03
N ASP A 57 8.05 15.76 -4.48
CA ASP A 57 9.20 16.66 -4.39
C ASP A 57 10.35 16.05 -3.58
N ILE A 58 10.05 15.45 -2.42
CA ILE A 58 11.06 14.77 -1.58
C ILE A 58 11.70 13.60 -2.33
N LEU A 59 10.93 12.79 -3.08
CA LEU A 59 11.47 11.68 -3.85
C LEU A 59 12.38 12.17 -4.98
N ALA A 60 11.98 13.24 -5.68
CA ALA A 60 12.79 13.89 -6.71
C ALA A 60 14.08 14.50 -6.16
N GLU A 61 14.04 15.20 -5.02
CA GLU A 61 15.22 15.69 -4.29
C GLU A 61 16.20 14.56 -3.91
N ASN A 62 15.69 13.32 -3.86
CA ASN A 62 16.47 12.14 -3.51
C ASN A 62 16.74 11.22 -4.71
N ASP A 63 16.51 11.63 -5.95
CA ASP A 63 16.80 10.84 -7.16
C ASP A 63 16.29 9.39 -7.08
N THR A 64 15.08 9.18 -6.53
CA THR A 64 14.48 7.85 -6.36
C THR A 64 13.03 7.85 -6.79
N ASN A 65 12.53 6.69 -7.21
CA ASN A 65 11.11 6.45 -7.40
C ASN A 65 10.58 5.41 -6.40
N ALA A 66 9.25 5.30 -6.33
CA ALA A 66 8.49 4.59 -5.31
C ALA A 66 7.26 3.94 -5.96
N CYS A 67 6.51 3.14 -5.20
CA CYS A 67 5.19 2.68 -5.60
C CYS A 67 4.08 3.31 -4.76
N PHE A 68 3.12 3.96 -5.42
CA PHE A 68 1.95 4.57 -4.80
C PHE A 68 0.74 3.64 -4.97
N PHE A 69 0.22 3.11 -3.87
CA PHE A 69 -1.03 2.35 -3.84
C PHE A 69 -2.18 3.32 -3.66
N VAL A 70 -2.83 3.66 -4.77
CA VAL A 70 -3.84 4.72 -4.81
C VAL A 70 -5.26 4.20 -4.65
N LEU A 71 -6.10 5.03 -4.04
CA LEU A 71 -7.54 4.83 -4.02
C LEU A 71 -8.17 5.31 -5.34
N GLY A 72 -9.02 4.49 -5.94
CA GLY A 72 -9.70 4.81 -7.19
C GLY A 72 -10.45 6.15 -7.14
N GLU A 73 -11.19 6.41 -6.07
CA GLU A 73 -11.95 7.65 -5.89
C GLU A 73 -11.05 8.89 -5.92
N LYS A 74 -9.91 8.83 -5.22
CA LYS A 74 -8.94 9.93 -5.17
C LYS A 74 -8.19 10.10 -6.49
N ALA A 75 -7.76 9.00 -7.10
CA ALA A 75 -7.12 9.02 -8.41
C ALA A 75 -8.01 9.70 -9.48
N LYS A 76 -9.32 9.47 -9.44
CA LYS A 76 -10.29 10.12 -10.32
C LYS A 76 -10.33 11.65 -10.13
N ALA A 77 -10.14 12.12 -8.89
CA ALA A 77 -10.17 13.54 -8.54
C ALA A 77 -8.83 14.26 -8.76
N SER A 78 -7.72 13.54 -8.80
CA SER A 78 -6.36 14.10 -8.83
C SER A 78 -5.57 13.71 -10.07
N LYS A 79 -6.13 13.96 -11.26
CA LYS A 79 -5.56 13.50 -12.55
C LYS A 79 -4.15 14.04 -12.80
N GLU A 80 -3.89 15.28 -12.38
CA GLU A 80 -2.60 15.95 -12.53
C GLU A 80 -1.51 15.24 -11.71
N LEU A 81 -1.83 14.82 -10.48
CA LEU A 81 -0.91 14.06 -9.64
C LEU A 81 -0.66 12.65 -10.19
N MET A 82 -1.71 11.99 -10.68
CA MET A 82 -1.58 10.69 -11.34
C MET A 82 -0.63 10.77 -12.56
N ALA A 83 -0.77 11.82 -13.38
CA ALA A 83 0.11 12.06 -14.52
C ALA A 83 1.54 12.44 -14.09
N ARG A 84 1.70 13.18 -12.99
CA ARG A 84 3.00 13.53 -12.40
C ARG A 84 3.73 12.28 -11.90
N MET A 85 3.06 11.42 -11.11
CA MET A 85 3.62 10.14 -10.64
C MET A 85 4.17 9.31 -11.81
N ALA A 86 3.37 9.13 -12.86
CA ALA A 86 3.77 8.34 -14.03
C ALA A 86 4.96 8.97 -14.78
N ARG A 87 4.96 10.29 -14.95
CA ARG A 87 6.02 11.04 -15.65
C ARG A 87 7.35 11.04 -14.88
N GLU A 88 7.30 11.05 -13.54
CA GLU A 88 8.48 10.98 -12.67
C GLU A 88 8.95 9.53 -12.43
N GLY A 89 8.31 8.55 -13.09
CA GLY A 89 8.76 7.17 -13.10
C GLY A 89 8.36 6.37 -11.85
N HIS A 90 7.35 6.83 -11.10
CA HIS A 90 6.78 6.08 -9.99
C HIS A 90 5.82 5.00 -10.49
N SER A 91 5.79 3.88 -9.80
CA SER A 91 4.80 2.84 -10.05
C SER A 91 3.49 3.17 -9.35
N ILE A 92 2.37 2.83 -9.99
CA ILE A 92 1.03 3.10 -9.47
C ILE A 92 0.34 1.75 -9.27
N GLY A 93 0.11 1.41 -8.01
CA GLY A 93 -0.60 0.24 -7.54
C GLY A 93 -2.05 0.55 -7.17
N LEU A 94 -2.87 -0.49 -7.10
CA LEU A 94 -4.27 -0.42 -6.69
C LEU A 94 -4.39 -0.57 -5.16
N HIS A 95 -5.16 0.30 -4.50
CA HIS A 95 -5.47 0.21 -3.07
C HIS A 95 -6.96 0.05 -2.75
N GLY A 96 -7.75 -0.39 -3.73
CA GLY A 96 -9.21 -0.37 -3.64
C GLY A 96 -9.78 0.97 -4.12
N ASN A 97 -11.07 1.19 -3.86
CA ASN A 97 -11.77 2.38 -4.35
C ASN A 97 -11.99 3.41 -3.26
N THR A 98 -12.46 2.97 -2.09
CA THR A 98 -12.97 3.83 -1.00
C THR A 98 -12.42 3.47 0.38
N HIS A 99 -11.29 2.75 0.42
CA HIS A 99 -10.59 2.33 1.64
C HIS A 99 -11.48 1.57 2.65
N ARG A 100 -12.44 0.78 2.15
CA ARG A 100 -13.28 -0.04 3.04
C ARG A 100 -12.50 -1.23 3.56
N HIS A 101 -12.68 -1.53 4.85
CA HIS A 101 -12.05 -2.70 5.44
C HIS A 101 -12.57 -3.98 4.74
N PRO A 102 -11.70 -4.88 4.25
CA PRO A 102 -12.09 -6.08 3.51
C PRO A 102 -13.10 -6.99 4.24
N LEU A 103 -13.01 -7.10 5.56
CA LEU A 103 -13.98 -7.83 6.40
C LEU A 103 -15.39 -7.21 6.45
N SER A 104 -15.56 -5.96 6.03
CA SER A 104 -16.85 -5.27 5.97
C SER A 104 -17.56 -5.44 4.62
N LEU A 105 -16.97 -6.22 3.71
CA LEU A 105 -17.43 -6.40 2.33
C LEU A 105 -17.79 -7.87 2.09
N THR A 106 -18.91 -8.08 1.42
CA THR A 106 -19.20 -9.36 0.78
C THR A 106 -18.23 -9.60 -0.39
N PRO A 107 -18.05 -10.86 -0.85
CA PRO A 107 -17.19 -11.15 -1.99
C PRO A 107 -17.52 -10.34 -3.25
N LYS A 108 -18.81 -10.12 -3.50
CA LYS A 108 -19.31 -9.34 -4.65
C LYS A 108 -19.00 -7.85 -4.50
N GLU A 109 -19.19 -7.29 -3.31
CA GLU A 109 -18.87 -5.88 -3.05
C GLU A 109 -17.37 -5.62 -3.18
N GLN A 110 -16.54 -6.52 -2.66
CA GLN A 110 -15.09 -6.39 -2.80
C GLN A 110 -14.63 -6.51 -4.25
N TRP A 111 -15.19 -7.45 -5.01
CA TRP A 111 -14.91 -7.55 -6.44
C TRP A 111 -15.30 -6.28 -7.19
N LYS A 112 -16.47 -5.72 -6.86
CA LYS A 112 -16.95 -4.46 -7.43
C LYS A 112 -16.02 -3.30 -7.06
N GLU A 113 -15.62 -3.18 -5.80
CA GLU A 113 -14.71 -2.14 -5.32
C GLU A 113 -13.39 -2.16 -6.12
N LEU A 114 -12.78 -3.33 -6.26
CA LEU A 114 -11.53 -3.48 -7.03
C LEU A 114 -11.72 -3.23 -8.52
N SER A 115 -12.84 -3.70 -9.09
CA SER A 115 -13.15 -3.50 -10.50
C SER A 115 -13.33 -2.01 -10.82
N GLU A 116 -14.06 -1.26 -9.99
CA GLU A 116 -14.28 0.17 -10.18
C GLU A 116 -12.96 0.95 -10.15
N ALA A 117 -12.14 0.72 -9.12
CA ALA A 117 -10.85 1.38 -9.02
C ALA A 117 -9.90 1.00 -10.18
N TYR A 118 -9.86 -0.28 -10.57
CA TYR A 118 -9.07 -0.74 -11.72
C TYR A 118 -9.50 -0.06 -13.02
N GLN A 119 -10.82 0.05 -13.25
CA GLN A 119 -11.35 0.76 -14.41
C GLN A 119 -11.02 2.25 -14.37
N ILE A 120 -11.13 2.91 -13.21
CA ILE A 120 -10.74 4.33 -13.07
C ILE A 120 -9.29 4.52 -13.52
N LEU A 121 -8.35 3.70 -13.03
CA LEU A 121 -6.95 3.80 -13.43
C LEU A 121 -6.77 3.55 -14.94
N ALA A 122 -7.47 2.58 -15.52
CA ALA A 122 -7.45 2.33 -16.95
C ALA A 122 -7.94 3.54 -17.78
N HIS A 123 -8.99 4.24 -17.33
CA HIS A 123 -9.48 5.46 -17.99
C HIS A 123 -8.50 6.64 -17.89
N LEU A 124 -7.59 6.62 -16.92
CA LEU A 124 -6.47 7.56 -16.81
C LEU A 124 -5.26 7.14 -17.65
N GLY A 125 -5.37 6.06 -18.43
CA GLY A 125 -4.28 5.52 -19.24
C GLY A 125 -3.25 4.73 -18.42
N LEU A 126 -3.57 4.38 -17.18
CA LEU A 126 -2.69 3.67 -16.26
C LEU A 126 -3.07 2.19 -16.21
N LYS A 127 -2.06 1.33 -16.19
CA LYS A 127 -2.23 -0.12 -16.02
C LYS A 127 -1.54 -0.54 -14.73
N PRO A 128 -2.26 -0.66 -13.60
CA PRO A 128 -1.64 -1.04 -12.35
C PRO A 128 -1.06 -2.45 -12.46
N ARG A 129 0.18 -2.63 -11.97
CA ARG A 129 0.83 -3.95 -11.84
C ARG A 129 0.61 -4.55 -10.45
N TYR A 130 0.45 -3.71 -9.44
CA TYR A 130 0.42 -4.13 -8.04
C TYR A 130 -0.93 -3.89 -7.38
N TYR A 131 -1.21 -4.69 -6.36
CA TYR A 131 -2.31 -4.49 -5.43
C TYR A 131 -1.84 -4.62 -3.98
N ARG A 132 -2.29 -3.70 -3.14
CA ARG A 132 -2.20 -3.79 -1.69
C ARG A 132 -3.59 -3.58 -1.12
N ALA A 133 -4.05 -4.47 -0.24
CA ALA A 133 -5.37 -4.34 0.36
C ALA A 133 -5.36 -3.28 1.48
N PRO A 134 -6.43 -2.48 1.63
CA PRO A 134 -6.65 -1.66 2.81
C PRO A 134 -6.46 -2.47 4.09
N HIS A 135 -5.77 -1.89 5.08
CA HIS A 135 -5.40 -2.53 6.34
C HIS A 135 -4.53 -3.81 6.21
N GLY A 136 -4.02 -4.10 5.02
CA GLY A 136 -3.20 -5.28 4.76
C GLY A 136 -3.93 -6.61 4.91
N PHE A 137 -5.26 -6.62 4.77
CA PHE A 137 -6.07 -7.81 4.95
C PHE A 137 -6.59 -8.35 3.62
N TYR A 138 -6.15 -9.55 3.25
CA TYR A 138 -6.53 -10.16 1.97
C TYR A 138 -7.70 -11.14 2.16
N THR A 139 -8.52 -11.30 1.12
CA THR A 139 -9.58 -12.32 1.07
C THR A 139 -9.37 -13.17 -0.18
N LEU A 140 -10.10 -14.28 -0.28
CA LEU A 140 -10.08 -15.06 -1.52
C LEU A 140 -10.63 -14.25 -2.70
N SER A 141 -11.61 -13.36 -2.49
CA SER A 141 -12.14 -12.50 -3.55
C SER A 141 -11.08 -11.55 -4.10
N SER A 142 -10.35 -10.84 -3.23
CA SER A 142 -9.29 -9.93 -3.70
C SER A 142 -8.12 -10.69 -4.32
N TRP A 143 -7.78 -11.87 -3.80
CA TRP A 143 -6.75 -12.70 -4.40
C TRP A 143 -7.13 -13.20 -5.80
N LEU A 144 -8.35 -13.72 -5.98
CA LEU A 144 -8.85 -14.15 -7.29
C LEU A 144 -8.95 -12.98 -8.27
N PHE A 145 -9.35 -11.80 -7.81
CA PHE A 145 -9.34 -10.59 -8.63
C PHE A 145 -7.92 -10.28 -9.14
N CYS A 146 -6.91 -10.37 -8.27
CA CYS A 146 -5.53 -10.13 -8.66
C CYS A 146 -5.06 -11.14 -9.71
N LEU A 147 -5.34 -12.44 -9.50
CA LEU A 147 -5.00 -13.48 -10.48
C LEU A 147 -5.67 -13.24 -11.84
N ASN A 148 -6.95 -12.87 -11.84
CA ASN A 148 -7.72 -12.62 -13.07
C ASN A 148 -7.21 -11.42 -13.87
N ASN A 149 -6.64 -10.41 -13.20
CA ASN A 149 -6.19 -9.17 -13.82
C ASN A 149 -4.66 -9.07 -13.93
N GLY A 150 -3.93 -10.12 -13.56
CA GLY A 150 -2.46 -10.13 -13.59
C GLY A 150 -1.81 -9.16 -12.61
N LEU A 151 -2.46 -8.89 -11.47
CA LEU A 151 -1.94 -8.04 -10.42
C LEU A 151 -1.06 -8.84 -9.45
N GLU A 152 0.09 -8.28 -9.12
CA GLU A 152 0.97 -8.80 -8.08
C GLU A 152 0.59 -8.21 -6.71
N ILE A 153 0.49 -9.06 -5.68
CA ILE A 153 0.17 -8.61 -4.33
C ILE A 153 1.46 -8.20 -3.62
N VAL A 154 1.49 -6.95 -3.15
CA VAL A 154 2.62 -6.38 -2.41
C VAL A 154 2.16 -5.99 -1.01
N HIS A 155 2.70 -6.66 -0.01
CA HIS A 155 2.61 -6.23 1.39
C HIS A 155 3.73 -5.25 1.76
N TRP A 156 3.88 -4.96 3.05
CA TRP A 156 5.03 -4.25 3.59
C TRP A 156 5.78 -5.13 4.58
N THR A 157 7.02 -4.73 4.87
CA THR A 157 7.89 -5.38 5.85
C THR A 157 8.28 -4.43 6.98
N VAL A 158 8.06 -3.13 6.77
CA VAL A 158 8.27 -2.06 7.74
C VAL A 158 7.02 -1.20 7.76
N LEU A 159 6.46 -1.05 8.96
CA LEU A 159 5.31 -0.20 9.25
C LEU A 159 5.74 0.79 10.32
N ALA A 160 5.60 2.09 10.10
CA ALA A 160 6.05 3.11 11.04
C ALA A 160 4.92 3.78 11.83
N GLU A 161 3.66 3.46 11.51
CA GLU A 161 2.47 4.01 12.16
C GLU A 161 2.45 5.55 12.09
N ASP A 162 2.68 6.08 10.89
CA ASP A 162 2.71 7.49 10.56
C ASP A 162 1.35 8.18 10.67
N TRP A 163 0.25 7.41 10.63
CA TRP A 163 -1.12 7.89 10.86
C TRP A 163 -1.48 8.11 12.34
N LYS A 164 -0.60 7.77 13.29
CA LYS A 164 -0.85 7.96 14.73
C LYS A 164 -0.40 9.35 15.21
N ILE A 165 -1.01 9.79 16.31
CA ILE A 165 -0.58 11.00 17.03
C ILE A 165 0.91 10.92 17.35
N GLY A 166 1.64 11.99 17.03
CA GLY A 166 3.07 12.06 17.29
C GLY A 166 3.75 13.28 16.71
N GLU A 167 5.08 13.19 16.63
CA GLU A 167 5.95 14.24 16.08
C GLU A 167 6.86 13.65 15.01
N ALA A 168 7.26 14.48 14.04
CA ALA A 168 8.13 14.08 12.94
C ALA A 168 9.44 13.43 13.41
N LYS A 169 10.03 13.94 14.51
CA LYS A 169 11.24 13.37 15.10
C LYS A 169 11.03 11.94 15.61
N SER A 170 9.90 11.68 16.27
CA SER A 170 9.57 10.34 16.78
C SER A 170 9.31 9.35 15.64
N LEU A 171 8.62 9.78 14.58
CA LEU A 171 8.39 8.98 13.39
C LEU A 171 9.71 8.68 12.67
N THR A 172 10.57 9.69 12.51
CA THR A 172 11.92 9.53 11.95
C THR A 172 12.72 8.46 12.69
N GLN A 173 12.71 8.49 14.03
CA GLN A 173 13.43 7.47 14.81
C GLN A 173 12.86 6.06 14.61
N ARG A 174 11.53 5.92 14.54
CA ARG A 174 10.88 4.63 14.24
C ARG A 174 11.28 4.12 12.85
N LEU A 175 11.33 5.00 11.85
CA LEU A 175 11.78 4.68 10.50
C LEU A 175 13.22 4.19 10.50
N MET A 176 14.13 4.95 11.11
CA MET A 176 15.55 4.58 11.20
C MET A 176 15.75 3.21 11.89
N ASN A 177 15.04 2.96 13.00
CA ASN A 177 15.20 1.73 13.77
C ASN A 177 14.64 0.48 13.08
N ARG A 178 13.71 0.63 12.13
CA ARG A 178 13.04 -0.50 11.46
C ARG A 178 13.52 -0.70 10.02
N SER A 179 14.32 0.23 9.49
CA SER A 179 14.83 0.19 8.12
C SER A 179 16.02 -0.76 7.98
N ALA A 180 16.02 -1.53 6.88
CA ALA A 180 17.13 -2.38 6.47
C ALA A 180 17.07 -2.59 4.95
N PRO A 181 18.18 -3.00 4.30
CA PRO A 181 18.16 -3.45 2.90
C PRO A 181 17.07 -4.51 2.62
N GLY A 182 16.48 -4.46 1.43
CA GLY A 182 15.44 -5.38 0.98
C GLY A 182 14.07 -5.17 1.64
N ARG A 183 13.94 -4.20 2.56
CA ARG A 183 12.67 -3.90 3.21
C ARG A 183 11.78 -3.04 2.32
N ILE A 184 10.50 -3.37 2.30
CA ILE A 184 9.42 -2.52 1.76
C ILE A 184 8.84 -1.73 2.93
N LEU A 185 9.04 -0.41 2.91
CA LEU A 185 8.49 0.56 3.85
C LEU A 185 7.16 1.09 3.33
N VAL A 186 6.13 1.05 4.19
CA VAL A 186 4.86 1.74 3.93
C VAL A 186 4.76 3.02 4.79
N LEU A 187 4.38 4.09 4.11
CA LEU A 187 3.91 5.37 4.64
C LEU A 187 2.58 5.71 3.95
N HIS A 188 1.89 6.76 4.39
CA HIS A 188 0.59 7.15 3.87
C HIS A 188 0.65 8.60 3.38
N ASP A 189 0.33 8.80 2.10
CA ASP A 189 0.20 10.13 1.48
C ASP A 189 -1.27 10.56 1.37
N GLY A 190 -2.18 9.82 2.01
CA GLY A 190 -3.54 10.22 2.32
C GLY A 190 -3.88 9.92 3.77
N SER A 191 -4.93 10.56 4.28
CA SER A 191 -5.49 10.25 5.60
C SER A 191 -6.85 9.57 5.43
N GLU A 192 -6.98 8.36 5.97
CA GLU A 192 -8.23 7.58 5.97
C GLU A 192 -8.67 7.20 7.39
N GLY A 193 -9.98 7.04 7.57
CA GLY A 193 -10.57 6.51 8.80
C GLY A 193 -10.27 7.33 10.07
N LYS A 194 -9.42 6.79 10.94
CA LYS A 194 -9.09 7.35 12.27
C LYS A 194 -7.66 7.91 12.36
N ALA A 195 -7.05 8.21 11.22
CA ALA A 195 -5.75 8.87 11.19
C ALA A 195 -5.77 10.20 11.97
N ASP A 196 -4.65 10.57 12.60
CA ASP A 196 -4.48 11.89 13.20
C ASP A 196 -4.60 12.95 12.09
N PRO A 197 -5.42 14.01 12.26
CA PRO A 197 -5.51 15.12 11.30
C PRO A 197 -4.16 15.76 10.93
N ASN A 198 -3.17 15.73 11.83
CA ASN A 198 -1.83 16.26 11.62
C ASN A 198 -0.87 15.27 10.96
N ALA A 199 -1.25 14.00 10.77
CA ALA A 199 -0.39 12.98 10.17
C ALA A 199 0.13 13.43 8.80
N ASN A 200 -0.72 14.09 8.02
CA ASN A 200 -0.43 14.66 6.71
C ASN A 200 0.70 15.71 6.72
N HIS A 201 0.94 16.40 7.84
CA HIS A 201 2.06 17.33 7.99
C HIS A 201 3.28 16.65 8.63
N ILE A 202 3.06 15.69 9.51
CA ILE A 202 4.12 14.98 10.23
C ILE A 202 4.88 14.02 9.31
N MET A 203 4.17 13.31 8.43
CA MET A 203 4.75 12.27 7.59
C MET A 203 5.76 12.83 6.58
N PRO A 204 5.47 13.86 5.75
CA PRO A 204 6.45 14.42 4.82
C PRO A 204 7.69 14.98 5.53
N ALA A 205 7.51 15.70 6.64
CA ALA A 205 8.60 16.23 7.45
C ALA A 205 9.49 15.09 8.01
N ALA A 206 8.89 13.99 8.48
CA ALA A 206 9.62 12.83 8.95
C ALA A 206 10.32 12.09 7.81
N LEU A 207 9.69 11.95 6.64
CA LEU A 207 10.29 11.35 5.45
C LEU A 207 11.55 12.10 5.03
N LYS A 208 11.48 13.43 4.94
CA LYS A 208 12.64 14.28 4.59
C LYS A 208 13.80 14.10 5.58
N ALA A 209 13.50 14.12 6.88
CA ALA A 209 14.51 13.89 7.92
C ALA A 209 15.08 12.46 7.88
N TYR A 210 14.22 11.47 7.66
CA TYR A 210 14.59 10.06 7.54
C TYR A 210 15.55 9.82 6.37
N LEU A 211 15.21 10.27 5.15
CA LEU A 211 16.06 10.03 3.97
C LEU A 211 17.43 10.68 4.12
N LYS A 212 17.48 11.90 4.66
CA LYS A 212 18.74 12.58 5.00
C LYS A 212 19.58 11.75 5.96
N ASN A 213 18.98 11.29 7.07
CA ASN A 213 19.70 10.52 8.10
C ASN A 213 20.11 9.13 7.61
N TRP A 214 19.23 8.44 6.87
CA TRP A 214 19.47 7.12 6.29
C TRP A 214 20.67 7.15 5.35
N ARG A 215 20.75 8.15 4.46
CA ARG A 215 21.89 8.33 3.56
C ARG A 215 23.17 8.71 4.28
N ALA A 216 23.08 9.58 5.30
CA ALA A 216 24.25 9.99 6.07
C ALA A 216 24.96 8.82 6.78
N GLN A 217 24.24 7.75 7.12
CA GLN A 217 24.81 6.52 7.69
C GLN A 217 25.14 5.44 6.63
N GLY A 218 25.15 5.79 5.34
CA GLY A 218 25.45 4.86 4.24
C GLY A 218 24.28 3.97 3.81
N GLY A 219 23.06 4.26 4.27
CA GLY A 219 21.86 3.55 3.86
C GLY A 219 21.52 3.79 2.40
N LEU A 220 21.18 2.70 1.69
CA LEU A 220 20.80 2.73 0.28
C LEU A 220 19.28 2.82 0.12
N LEU A 221 18.84 3.53 -0.94
CA LEU A 221 17.48 3.45 -1.46
C LEU A 221 17.52 2.58 -2.71
N THR A 222 16.54 1.70 -2.88
CA THR A 222 16.33 1.01 -4.16
C THR A 222 15.14 1.67 -4.83
N PRO A 223 15.33 2.31 -6.01
CA PRO A 223 14.21 2.78 -6.82
C PRO A 223 13.27 1.62 -7.12
N TRP A 224 11.97 1.84 -6.97
CA TRP A 224 10.97 0.83 -7.26
C TRP A 224 11.10 0.26 -8.69
N SER A 225 11.44 1.10 -9.67
CA SER A 225 11.69 0.70 -11.06
C SER A 225 12.77 -0.37 -11.22
N ASP A 226 13.72 -0.47 -10.28
CA ASP A 226 14.75 -1.51 -10.31
C ASP A 226 14.24 -2.81 -9.69
N TYR A 227 13.36 -2.72 -8.69
CA TYR A 227 12.63 -3.89 -8.18
C TYR A 227 11.71 -4.49 -9.24
N GLU A 228 11.09 -3.69 -10.11
CA GLU A 228 10.19 -4.19 -11.17
C GLU A 228 10.88 -5.01 -12.26
N LYS A 229 12.19 -4.83 -12.46
CA LYS A 229 12.99 -5.49 -13.51
C LYS A 229 13.46 -6.89 -13.12
N ASN A 230 13.46 -7.20 -11.83
CA ASN A 230 13.86 -8.48 -11.26
C ASN A 230 12.67 -9.42 -11.07
#